data_AF-A0A3M1RRE6-F1
#
_entry.id   AF-A0A3M1RRE6-F1
#
_cell.length_a   1.000
_cell.length_b   1.000
_cell.length_c   1.000
_cell.angle_alpha   90.00
_cell.angle_beta   90.00
_cell.angle_gamma   90.00
#
_symmetry.space_group_name_H-M   'P 1'
#
loop_
_entity.id
_entity.type
_entity.pdbx_description
1 polymer ?
#
loop_
_entity_poly.entity_id
_entity_poly.type
_entity_poly.pdbx_seq_one_letter_code
_entity_poly.pdbx_strand_id
1 'polypeptide(L)'
;MFSKVVQKVMLTALVAVSSLVGLGSVSFAQKTTAPPKTYPDKKYHVQLIAKIADGKTDAVIKTLTEKVAATPDDVESWYVLSMAYCRTGDIPHAVEAMRRAIAQGLPAERFVAGPRDWFAPLYETAAYQAMVQELKSPIIHGPMVGNVTDRAASFWIRTVEEEPFYVIVGKDPELKAPLRTPGGFTHAERDYTGIARIESLEPDTTYYYDIVIDGKRIFSENPPQFRTFPAEGRPAKFEIAFGGGAGYNPQYERMWDTIRGHRPIAFLFLGDNVYIDQPEVPQAQRYCYYRRQTRPEYRRFTASTSIFAIWDDHDFCTNDRWGGPNRNDPPWKIPVWKLFQENWVNPAYGGGEKHPGCWFTFRIADVQFIMLDGRYWRT
;
A
#
# COMPACT_ATOMS: atom_id res chain seq x y z
N MET A 1 -1.63 13.16 -72.81
CA MET A 1 -1.60 12.21 -73.95
C MET A 1 -0.27 11.47 -73.87
N PHE A 2 -0.09 10.49 -72.99
CA PHE A 2 -0.59 9.09 -73.01
C PHE A 2 -0.13 8.25 -74.20
N SER A 3 0.37 7.04 -73.88
CA SER A 3 0.73 5.89 -74.75
C SER A 3 2.24 5.81 -75.06
N LYS A 4 3.00 4.75 -74.76
CA LYS A 4 2.67 3.34 -74.41
C LYS A 4 3.97 2.55 -74.08
N VAL A 5 3.80 1.41 -73.36
CA VAL A 5 4.42 0.07 -73.60
C VAL A 5 5.87 -0.14 -73.10
N VAL A 6 6.29 -1.21 -72.40
CA VAL A 6 5.77 -2.56 -72.01
C VAL A 6 6.77 -3.14 -70.97
N GLN A 7 6.39 -3.65 -69.79
CA GLN A 7 5.85 -4.98 -69.43
C GLN A 7 6.91 -6.13 -69.37
N LYS A 8 7.13 -6.72 -68.17
CA LYS A 8 6.90 -8.16 -67.81
C LYS A 8 7.54 -8.52 -66.44
N VAL A 9 6.76 -8.93 -65.40
CA VAL A 9 6.22 -10.29 -65.05
C VAL A 9 7.26 -11.09 -64.23
N MET A 10 7.02 -11.67 -63.04
CA MET A 10 6.03 -12.63 -62.50
C MET A 10 6.20 -12.63 -60.94
N LEU A 11 5.26 -12.95 -60.05
CA LEU A 11 4.72 -14.29 -59.79
C LEU A 11 3.57 -14.23 -58.76
N THR A 12 2.66 -15.17 -58.95
CA THR A 12 1.33 -15.46 -58.40
C THR A 12 1.23 -15.64 -56.88
N ALA A 13 0.11 -15.19 -56.30
CA ALA A 13 -0.34 -15.47 -54.94
C ALA A 13 -1.58 -16.40 -54.93
N LEU A 14 -1.54 -17.45 -54.10
CA LEU A 14 -2.64 -18.29 -53.59
C LEU A 14 -1.95 -19.20 -52.53
N VAL A 15 -2.34 -19.40 -51.27
CA VAL A 15 -3.61 -19.87 -50.67
C VAL A 15 -3.48 -19.74 -49.12
N ALA A 16 -4.56 -19.40 -48.41
CA ALA A 16 -5.00 -20.01 -47.13
C ALA A 16 -6.10 -19.12 -46.50
N VAL A 17 -7.37 -19.40 -46.81
CA VAL A 17 -8.35 -20.07 -45.93
C VAL A 17 -8.59 -19.32 -44.61
N SER A 18 -9.68 -18.56 -44.66
CA SER A 18 -10.37 -17.86 -43.58
C SER A 18 -11.17 -18.82 -42.69
N SER A 19 -10.99 -18.68 -41.38
CA SER A 19 -11.93 -19.15 -40.36
C SER A 19 -12.28 -17.99 -39.42
N LEU A 20 -13.59 -17.73 -39.32
CA LEU A 20 -14.24 -16.78 -38.43
C LEU A 20 -13.94 -17.08 -36.96
N VAL A 21 -13.58 -16.06 -36.18
CA VAL A 21 -14.07 -15.90 -34.80
C VAL A 21 -14.36 -14.41 -34.58
N GLY A 22 -15.63 -14.08 -34.36
CA GLY A 22 -16.07 -12.74 -34.02
C GLY A 22 -15.56 -12.34 -32.64
N LEU A 23 -14.68 -11.35 -32.59
CA LEU A 23 -14.31 -10.65 -31.36
C LEU A 23 -15.40 -9.60 -31.07
N GLY A 24 -16.36 -10.00 -30.23
CA GLY A 24 -17.22 -9.04 -29.54
C GLY A 24 -16.37 -8.20 -28.61
N SER A 25 -16.26 -6.90 -28.89
CA SER A 25 -15.67 -5.93 -27.99
C SER A 25 -16.59 -5.73 -26.77
N VAL A 26 -16.23 -6.36 -25.65
CA VAL A 26 -16.86 -6.04 -24.36
C VAL A 26 -16.28 -4.71 -23.87
N SER A 27 -17.00 -3.62 -24.13
CA SER A 27 -16.75 -2.33 -23.51
C SER A 27 -17.16 -2.40 -22.03
N PHE A 28 -16.20 -2.39 -21.12
CA PHE A 28 -16.46 -2.10 -19.72
C PHE A 28 -16.70 -0.60 -19.55
N ALA A 29 -17.93 -0.17 -19.84
CA ALA A 29 -18.39 1.14 -19.38
C ALA A 29 -18.59 1.08 -17.86
N GLN A 30 -17.70 1.73 -17.10
CA GLN A 30 -17.96 2.03 -15.69
C GLN A 30 -19.23 2.87 -15.61
N LYS A 31 -20.31 2.31 -15.06
CA LYS A 31 -21.48 3.09 -14.68
C LYS A 31 -21.05 4.08 -13.61
N THR A 32 -20.96 5.36 -13.98
CA THR A 32 -20.81 6.47 -13.04
C THR A 32 -22.15 6.70 -12.35
N THR A 33 -22.35 6.02 -11.22
CA THR A 33 -23.44 6.38 -10.29
C THR A 33 -23.06 7.68 -9.58
N ALA A 34 -24.03 8.58 -9.40
CA ALA A 34 -23.83 9.79 -8.61
C ALA A 34 -23.34 9.42 -7.20
N PRO A 35 -22.40 10.17 -6.60
CA PRO A 35 -21.90 9.84 -5.28
C PRO A 35 -23.06 9.85 -4.26
N PRO A 36 -23.09 8.89 -3.32
CA PRO A 36 -24.11 8.84 -2.28
C PRO A 36 -24.15 10.15 -1.48
N LYS A 37 -25.36 10.58 -1.12
CA LYS A 37 -25.63 11.83 -0.37
C LYS A 37 -25.08 11.81 1.06
N THR A 38 -24.66 10.65 1.56
CA THR A 38 -24.07 10.46 2.89
C THR A 38 -22.76 9.70 2.74
N TYR A 39 -21.70 10.23 3.35
CA TYR A 39 -20.41 9.56 3.38
C TYR A 39 -20.53 8.27 4.20
N PRO A 40 -20.08 7.12 3.68
CA PRO A 40 -19.99 5.92 4.50
C PRO A 40 -19.09 6.22 5.70
N ASP A 41 -19.55 5.85 6.90
CA ASP A 41 -18.77 6.03 8.14
C ASP A 41 -17.44 5.29 7.99
N LYS A 42 -16.33 6.07 7.96
CA LYS A 42 -14.96 5.58 7.77
C LYS A 42 -14.54 4.54 8.81
N LYS A 43 -15.24 4.52 9.96
CA LYS A 43 -14.95 3.70 11.14
C LYS A 43 -15.93 2.54 11.32
N TYR A 44 -16.98 2.41 10.51
CA TYR A 44 -18.01 1.38 10.68
C TYR A 44 -17.42 -0.03 10.79
N HIS A 45 -16.65 -0.45 9.78
CA HIS A 45 -16.01 -1.77 9.77
C HIS A 45 -14.93 -1.91 10.85
N VAL A 46 -14.25 -0.82 11.20
CA VAL A 46 -13.23 -0.78 12.25
C VAL A 46 -13.85 -1.09 13.62
N GLN A 47 -15.01 -0.49 13.91
CA GLN A 47 -15.78 -0.76 15.13
C GLN A 47 -16.31 -2.19 15.18
N LEU A 48 -16.67 -2.78 14.03
CA LEU A 48 -17.08 -4.18 13.98
C LEU A 48 -15.90 -5.13 14.23
N ILE A 49 -14.71 -4.83 13.70
CA ILE A 49 -13.49 -5.60 13.99
C ILE A 49 -13.15 -5.52 15.49
N ALA A 50 -13.27 -4.35 16.11
CA ALA A 50 -13.12 -4.20 17.56
C ALA A 50 -14.12 -5.05 18.34
N LYS A 51 -15.39 -5.11 17.91
CA LYS A 51 -16.40 -6.00 18.52
C LYS A 51 -16.05 -7.49 18.36
N ILE A 52 -15.43 -7.91 17.25
CA ILE A 52 -14.92 -9.28 17.10
C ILE A 52 -13.81 -9.54 18.13
N ALA A 53 -12.91 -8.58 18.36
CA ALA A 53 -11.87 -8.69 19.39
C ALA A 53 -12.47 -8.81 20.81
N ASP A 54 -13.57 -8.10 21.07
CA ASP A 54 -14.34 -8.17 22.33
C ASP A 54 -15.16 -9.47 22.49
N GLY A 55 -15.05 -10.44 21.57
CA GLY A 55 -15.80 -11.70 21.62
C GLY A 55 -17.26 -11.60 21.18
N LYS A 56 -17.69 -10.49 20.57
CA LYS A 56 -19.06 -10.27 20.06
C LYS A 56 -19.22 -10.73 18.61
N THR A 57 -18.51 -11.78 18.21
CA THR A 57 -18.42 -12.22 16.80
C THR A 57 -19.78 -12.57 16.20
N ASP A 58 -20.64 -13.30 16.91
CA ASP A 58 -21.97 -13.69 16.41
C ASP A 58 -22.88 -12.49 16.12
N ALA A 59 -22.82 -11.47 16.99
CA ALA A 59 -23.57 -10.23 16.78
C ALA A 59 -23.06 -9.46 15.54
N VAL A 60 -21.75 -9.50 15.29
CA VAL A 60 -21.14 -8.91 14.10
C VAL A 60 -21.56 -9.68 12.84
N ILE A 61 -21.55 -11.02 12.87
CA ILE A 61 -22.03 -11.86 11.77
C ILE A 61 -23.47 -11.51 11.44
N LYS A 62 -24.37 -11.50 12.44
CA LYS A 62 -25.78 -11.12 12.23
C LYS A 62 -25.90 -9.74 11.55
N THR A 63 -25.21 -8.75 12.10
CA THR A 63 -25.22 -7.36 11.59
C THR A 63 -24.75 -7.28 10.14
N LEU A 64 -23.64 -7.96 9.81
CA LEU A 64 -23.06 -7.93 8.48
C LEU A 64 -23.86 -8.75 7.48
N THR A 65 -24.44 -9.88 7.86
CA THR A 65 -25.33 -10.67 7.00
C THR A 65 -26.56 -9.87 6.58
N GLU A 66 -27.20 -9.16 7.52
CA GLU A 66 -28.32 -8.24 7.21
C GLU A 66 -27.85 -7.12 6.26
N LYS A 67 -26.66 -6.56 6.50
CA LYS A 67 -26.10 -5.48 5.70
C LYS A 67 -25.77 -5.90 4.27
N VAL A 68 -25.12 -7.05 4.06
CA VAL A 68 -24.78 -7.53 2.72
C VAL A 68 -26.00 -8.07 1.97
N ALA A 69 -27.08 -8.45 2.66
CA ALA A 69 -28.36 -8.71 2.00
C ALA A 69 -28.99 -7.41 1.44
N ALA A 70 -28.86 -6.30 2.16
CA ALA A 70 -29.38 -4.99 1.74
C ALA A 70 -28.47 -4.24 0.76
N THR A 71 -27.15 -4.43 0.89
CA THR A 71 -26.11 -3.76 0.08
C THR A 71 -25.07 -4.79 -0.33
N PRO A 72 -25.40 -5.66 -1.31
CA PRO A 72 -24.52 -6.77 -1.68
C PRO A 72 -23.18 -6.35 -2.22
N ASP A 73 -23.01 -5.13 -2.71
CA ASP A 73 -21.80 -4.55 -3.28
C ASP A 73 -20.85 -3.92 -2.24
N ASP A 74 -21.18 -3.97 -0.94
CA ASP A 74 -20.27 -3.52 0.11
C ASP A 74 -19.18 -4.57 0.38
N VAL A 75 -18.09 -4.44 -0.38
CA VAL A 75 -16.93 -5.33 -0.32
C VAL A 75 -16.24 -5.37 1.04
N GLU A 76 -16.26 -4.27 1.81
CA GLU A 76 -15.64 -4.24 3.13
C GLU A 76 -16.50 -5.01 4.14
N SER A 77 -17.83 -5.05 3.96
CA SER A 77 -18.72 -5.88 4.77
C SER A 77 -18.48 -7.37 4.53
N TRP A 78 -18.31 -7.80 3.27
CA TRP A 78 -17.94 -9.18 2.96
C TRP A 78 -16.58 -9.58 3.52
N TYR A 79 -15.60 -8.67 3.46
CA TYR A 79 -14.27 -8.90 4.04
C TYR A 79 -14.31 -9.13 5.55
N VAL A 80 -15.00 -8.26 6.30
CA VAL A 80 -15.12 -8.42 7.76
C VAL A 80 -15.99 -9.63 8.12
N LEU A 81 -16.97 -9.97 7.28
CA LEU A 81 -17.80 -11.17 7.48
C LEU A 81 -16.97 -12.45 7.30
N SER A 82 -16.10 -12.51 6.28
CA SER A 82 -15.14 -13.61 6.10
C SER A 82 -14.23 -13.78 7.32
N MET A 83 -13.72 -12.65 7.84
CA MET A 83 -12.92 -12.62 9.06
C MET A 83 -13.70 -13.14 10.27
N ALA A 84 -14.94 -12.70 10.46
CA ALA A 84 -15.79 -13.14 11.57
C ALA A 84 -16.09 -14.65 11.51
N TYR A 85 -16.37 -15.19 10.31
CA TYR A 85 -16.59 -16.63 10.13
C TYR A 85 -15.33 -17.47 10.38
N CYS A 86 -14.14 -16.97 10.04
CA CYS A 86 -12.89 -17.65 10.43
C CYS A 86 -12.78 -17.74 11.96
N ARG A 87 -13.22 -16.70 12.69
CA ARG A 87 -13.18 -16.65 14.16
C ARG A 87 -14.18 -17.59 14.84
N THR A 88 -15.26 -17.98 14.18
CA THR A 88 -16.23 -18.96 14.69
C THR A 88 -15.97 -20.38 14.20
N GLY A 89 -15.03 -20.57 13.26
CA GLY A 89 -14.75 -21.86 12.64
C GLY A 89 -15.71 -22.24 11.51
N ASP A 90 -16.58 -21.32 11.07
CA ASP A 90 -17.48 -21.53 9.93
C ASP A 90 -16.76 -21.27 8.60
N ILE A 91 -15.82 -22.15 8.28
CA ILE A 91 -14.92 -22.01 7.12
C ILE A 91 -15.67 -21.97 5.77
N PRO A 92 -16.74 -22.76 5.53
CA PRO A 92 -17.51 -22.66 4.29
C PRO A 92 -18.05 -21.24 4.03
N HIS A 93 -18.64 -20.60 5.04
CA HIS A 93 -19.12 -19.22 4.89
C HIS A 93 -17.99 -18.21 4.81
N ALA A 94 -16.86 -18.44 5.49
CA ALA A 94 -15.66 -17.60 5.35
C ALA A 94 -15.15 -17.57 3.90
N VAL A 95 -15.09 -18.74 3.24
CA VAL A 95 -14.69 -18.87 1.83
C VAL A 95 -15.69 -18.20 0.89
N GLU A 96 -16.99 -18.37 1.11
CA GLU A 96 -18.01 -17.71 0.27
C GLU A 96 -17.90 -16.18 0.40
N ALA A 97 -17.79 -15.66 1.62
CA ALA A 97 -17.62 -14.23 1.85
C ALA A 97 -16.33 -13.68 1.20
N MET A 98 -15.21 -14.42 1.26
CA MET A 98 -13.98 -14.06 0.56
C MET A 98 -14.19 -13.97 -0.95
N ARG A 99 -14.79 -15.00 -1.57
CA ARG A 99 -15.06 -15.04 -3.00
C ARG A 99 -15.97 -13.89 -3.44
N ARG A 100 -17.01 -13.57 -2.65
CA ARG A 100 -17.91 -12.44 -2.92
C ARG A 100 -17.18 -11.11 -2.88
N ALA A 101 -16.36 -10.86 -1.86
CA ALA A 101 -15.58 -9.64 -1.75
C ALA A 101 -14.67 -9.44 -2.98
N ILE A 102 -13.95 -10.48 -3.39
CA ILE A 102 -13.02 -10.44 -4.52
C ILE A 102 -13.78 -10.25 -5.85
N ALA A 103 -14.85 -11.01 -6.06
CA ALA A 103 -15.67 -10.92 -7.27
C ALA A 103 -16.28 -9.51 -7.48
N GLN A 104 -16.45 -8.75 -6.39
CA GLN A 104 -16.95 -7.38 -6.41
C GLN A 104 -15.85 -6.31 -6.46
N GLY A 105 -14.58 -6.72 -6.56
CA GLY A 105 -13.46 -5.83 -6.78
C GLY A 105 -12.63 -5.51 -5.54
N LEU A 106 -12.81 -6.22 -4.42
CA LEU A 106 -11.80 -6.16 -3.36
C LEU A 106 -10.52 -6.84 -3.84
N PRO A 107 -9.35 -6.19 -3.76
CA PRO A 107 -8.11 -6.83 -4.17
C PRO A 107 -7.79 -8.03 -3.28
N ALA A 108 -7.47 -9.18 -3.89
CA ALA A 108 -7.20 -10.45 -3.22
C ALA A 108 -6.05 -10.35 -2.21
N GLU A 109 -5.10 -9.43 -2.45
CA GLU A 109 -3.99 -9.11 -1.56
C GLU A 109 -4.45 -8.71 -0.15
N ARG A 110 -5.69 -8.23 0.03
CA ARG A 110 -6.26 -7.91 1.35
C ARG A 110 -6.43 -9.16 2.23
N PHE A 111 -6.70 -10.33 1.66
CA PHE A 111 -6.82 -11.59 2.41
C PHE A 111 -5.44 -12.21 2.70
N VAL A 112 -4.45 -11.93 1.86
CA VAL A 112 -3.05 -12.34 2.09
C VAL A 112 -2.38 -11.47 3.14
N ALA A 113 -2.56 -10.15 3.08
CA ALA A 113 -2.00 -9.22 4.06
C ALA A 113 -2.47 -9.54 5.48
N GLY A 114 -3.72 -10.00 5.64
CA GLY A 114 -4.26 -10.40 6.93
C GLY A 114 -5.36 -9.47 7.42
N PRO A 115 -5.66 -9.41 8.74
CA PRO A 115 -4.85 -9.93 9.84
C PRO A 115 -4.66 -11.45 9.77
N ARG A 116 -3.40 -11.90 9.65
CA ARG A 116 -3.06 -13.28 9.27
C ARG A 116 -3.44 -14.29 10.33
N ASP A 117 -3.36 -13.89 11.60
CA ASP A 117 -3.80 -14.68 12.75
C ASP A 117 -5.30 -14.98 12.72
N TRP A 118 -6.12 -14.03 12.26
CA TRP A 118 -7.58 -14.20 12.21
C TRP A 118 -8.06 -14.88 10.93
N PHE A 119 -7.29 -14.77 9.84
CA PHE A 119 -7.55 -15.52 8.59
C PHE A 119 -6.84 -16.88 8.52
N ALA A 120 -6.05 -17.28 9.52
CA ALA A 120 -5.32 -18.55 9.49
C ALA A 120 -6.16 -19.76 9.07
N PRO A 121 -7.42 -19.94 9.53
CA PRO A 121 -8.25 -21.06 9.08
C PRO A 121 -8.61 -21.02 7.58
N LEU A 122 -8.65 -19.84 6.97
CA LEU A 122 -8.89 -19.66 5.54
C LEU A 122 -7.71 -20.17 4.70
N TYR A 123 -6.50 -20.08 5.24
CA TYR A 123 -5.26 -20.39 4.51
C TYR A 123 -5.11 -21.87 4.16
N GLU A 124 -5.74 -22.74 4.94
CA GLU A 124 -5.76 -24.20 4.68
C GLU A 124 -6.74 -24.58 3.57
N THR A 125 -7.59 -23.66 3.12
CA THR A 125 -8.62 -23.97 2.13
C THR A 125 -8.06 -23.98 0.71
N ALA A 126 -8.52 -24.93 -0.12
CA ALA A 126 -8.17 -24.97 -1.54
C ALA A 126 -8.57 -23.68 -2.28
N ALA A 127 -9.65 -23.01 -1.84
CA ALA A 127 -10.10 -21.75 -2.41
C ALA A 127 -9.09 -20.61 -2.18
N TYR A 128 -8.54 -20.50 -0.97
CA TYR A 128 -7.50 -19.52 -0.67
C TYR A 128 -6.21 -19.84 -1.42
N GLN A 129 -5.78 -21.11 -1.42
CA GLN A 129 -4.56 -21.51 -2.12
C GLN A 129 -4.65 -21.21 -3.63
N ALA A 130 -5.78 -21.50 -4.26
CA ALA A 130 -6.03 -21.13 -5.65
C ALA A 130 -5.94 -19.60 -5.87
N MET A 131 -6.56 -18.80 -5.00
CA MET A 131 -6.49 -17.33 -5.06
C MET A 131 -5.05 -16.82 -4.96
N VAL A 132 -4.22 -17.37 -4.06
CA VAL A 132 -2.81 -16.96 -3.92
C VAL A 132 -2.00 -17.32 -5.16
N GLN A 133 -2.23 -18.48 -5.77
CA GLN A 133 -1.54 -18.89 -7.01
C GLN A 133 -1.89 -17.98 -8.21
N GLU A 134 -3.02 -17.29 -8.18
CA GLU A 134 -3.39 -16.31 -9.20
C GLU A 134 -2.69 -14.95 -9.03
N LEU A 135 -2.04 -14.70 -7.88
CA LEU A 135 -1.28 -13.47 -7.66
C LEU A 135 -0.04 -13.47 -8.56
N LYS A 136 0.09 -12.40 -9.36
CA LYS A 136 1.17 -12.24 -10.34
C LYS A 136 2.48 -11.72 -9.75
N SER A 137 2.47 -11.36 -8.47
CA SER A 137 3.63 -10.77 -7.79
C SER A 137 3.72 -11.26 -6.36
N PRO A 138 4.93 -11.57 -5.86
CA PRO A 138 5.14 -11.81 -4.44
C PRO A 138 4.92 -10.55 -3.59
N ILE A 139 4.90 -9.35 -4.18
CA ILE A 139 4.67 -8.07 -3.49
C ILE A 139 3.18 -7.74 -3.44
N ILE A 140 2.64 -7.70 -2.23
CA ILE A 140 1.22 -7.37 -1.98
C ILE A 140 1.01 -5.90 -1.64
N HIS A 141 1.99 -5.22 -1.05
CA HIS A 141 1.94 -3.78 -0.78
C HIS A 141 3.23 -3.05 -1.11
N GLY A 142 3.07 -1.76 -1.43
CA GLY A 142 4.15 -0.91 -1.89
C GLY A 142 4.43 -1.07 -3.39
N PRO A 143 5.62 -0.65 -3.84
CA PRO A 143 6.72 -0.13 -3.02
C PRO A 143 6.42 1.26 -2.45
N MET A 144 7.07 1.55 -1.32
CA MET A 144 7.11 2.90 -0.75
C MET A 144 8.56 3.35 -0.71
N VAL A 145 8.90 4.42 -1.44
CA VAL A 145 10.21 5.06 -1.37
C VAL A 145 10.16 6.17 -0.32
N GLY A 146 11.20 6.27 0.49
CA GLY A 146 11.36 7.33 1.48
C GLY A 146 12.70 7.22 2.19
N ASN A 147 12.88 7.97 3.27
CA ASN A 147 14.22 8.20 3.85
C ASN A 147 15.26 8.54 2.75
N VAL A 148 14.81 9.32 1.76
CA VAL A 148 15.65 9.82 0.69
C VAL A 148 16.51 10.94 1.27
N THR A 149 17.77 10.97 0.88
CA THR A 149 18.69 12.07 1.13
C THR A 149 19.22 12.59 -0.22
N ASP A 150 20.24 13.44 -0.19
CA ASP A 150 20.98 13.78 -1.40
C ASP A 150 21.82 12.62 -1.94
N ARG A 151 22.04 11.56 -1.16
CA ARG A 151 22.93 10.44 -1.52
C ARG A 151 22.36 9.05 -1.27
N ALA A 152 21.11 8.95 -0.85
CA ALA A 152 20.55 7.67 -0.40
C ALA A 152 19.03 7.60 -0.59
N ALA A 153 18.51 6.38 -0.56
CA ALA A 153 17.07 6.11 -0.53
C ALA A 153 16.77 4.75 0.11
N SER A 154 15.63 4.65 0.76
CA SER A 154 15.10 3.39 1.31
C SER A 154 13.81 2.99 0.59
N PHE A 155 13.63 1.68 0.41
CA PHE A 155 12.50 1.08 -0.29
C PHE A 155 11.83 0.06 0.61
N TRP A 156 10.56 0.29 0.92
CA TRP A 156 9.73 -0.59 1.73
C TRP A 156 8.78 -1.41 0.85
N ILE A 157 8.59 -2.68 1.21
CA ILE A 157 7.60 -3.60 0.61
C ILE A 157 6.95 -4.49 1.67
N ARG A 158 5.78 -5.05 1.34
CA ARG A 158 5.20 -6.23 2.01
C ARG A 158 5.01 -7.37 1.01
N THR A 159 5.36 -8.59 1.39
CA THR A 159 5.26 -9.79 0.54
C THR A 159 4.27 -10.82 1.04
N VAL A 160 3.93 -11.79 0.18
CA VAL A 160 3.07 -12.95 0.51
C VAL A 160 3.72 -13.80 1.60
N GLU A 161 5.00 -14.12 1.44
CA GLU A 161 5.83 -14.92 2.34
C GLU A 161 7.08 -14.14 2.76
N GLU A 162 7.93 -14.73 3.61
CA GLU A 162 9.23 -14.15 3.93
C GLU A 162 10.16 -14.27 2.72
N GLU A 163 10.71 -13.15 2.27
CA GLU A 163 11.43 -13.07 1.00
C GLU A 163 12.71 -12.25 1.16
N PRO A 164 13.88 -12.78 0.75
CA PRO A 164 15.04 -11.95 0.49
C PRO A 164 14.79 -11.15 -0.79
N PHE A 165 15.12 -9.87 -0.76
CA PHE A 165 15.01 -9.01 -1.94
C PHE A 165 16.18 -8.04 -2.01
N TYR A 166 16.37 -7.44 -3.17
CA TYR A 166 17.24 -6.28 -3.30
C TYR A 166 16.65 -5.31 -4.31
N VAL A 167 17.15 -4.08 -4.29
CA VAL A 167 16.72 -3.05 -5.24
C VAL A 167 17.89 -2.72 -6.15
N ILE A 168 17.61 -2.65 -7.44
CA ILE A 168 18.53 -2.14 -8.46
C ILE A 168 18.10 -0.73 -8.83
N VAL A 169 19.06 0.17 -8.98
CA VAL A 169 18.82 1.61 -9.17
C VAL A 169 19.76 2.14 -10.25
N GLY A 170 19.22 2.89 -11.22
CA GLY A 170 20.01 3.44 -12.33
C GLY A 170 19.41 4.74 -12.84
N LYS A 171 20.20 5.53 -13.57
CA LYS A 171 19.74 6.80 -14.18
C LYS A 171 18.98 6.58 -15.49
N ASP A 172 18.95 5.35 -15.97
CA ASP A 172 18.32 4.92 -17.21
C ASP A 172 17.24 3.88 -16.91
N PRO A 173 16.03 3.99 -17.50
CA PRO A 173 14.91 3.09 -17.21
C PRO A 173 15.15 1.64 -17.63
N GLU A 174 16.09 1.37 -18.54
CA GLU A 174 16.40 -0.01 -18.92
C GLU A 174 17.21 -0.73 -17.83
N LEU A 175 17.83 0.02 -16.90
CA LEU A 175 18.65 -0.48 -15.81
C LEU A 175 19.79 -1.40 -16.31
N LYS A 176 20.49 -0.97 -17.37
CA LYS A 176 21.60 -1.71 -18.01
C LYS A 176 22.82 -1.92 -17.12
N ALA A 177 23.16 -0.94 -16.29
CA ALA A 177 24.29 -1.00 -15.35
C ALA A 177 23.88 -0.37 -14.00
N PRO A 178 22.95 -1.00 -13.28
CA PRO A 178 22.38 -0.41 -12.09
C PRO A 178 23.31 -0.60 -10.89
N LEU A 179 23.24 0.34 -9.95
CA LEU A 179 23.69 0.12 -8.59
C LEU A 179 22.72 -0.86 -7.91
N ARG A 180 23.20 -1.59 -6.90
CA ARG A 180 22.42 -2.59 -6.18
C ARG A 180 22.53 -2.36 -4.68
N THR A 181 21.40 -2.43 -3.97
CA THR A 181 21.40 -2.46 -2.49
C THR A 181 22.08 -3.72 -1.96
N PRO A 182 22.68 -3.72 -0.76
CA PRO A 182 23.11 -4.95 -0.08
C PRO A 182 22.01 -6.02 0.02
N GLY A 183 20.74 -5.58 0.08
CA GLY A 183 19.55 -6.42 0.15
C GLY A 183 18.66 -6.01 1.32
N GLY A 184 17.47 -6.57 1.36
CA GLY A 184 16.51 -6.51 2.46
C GLY A 184 15.86 -7.89 2.63
N PHE A 185 15.13 -8.06 3.71
CA PHE A 185 14.39 -9.29 3.98
C PHE A 185 13.03 -8.93 4.59
N THR A 186 11.97 -9.53 4.09
CA THR A 186 10.64 -9.38 4.68
C THR A 186 10.45 -10.44 5.77
N HIS A 187 10.02 -10.00 6.96
CA HIS A 187 9.95 -10.88 8.13
C HIS A 187 8.53 -11.07 8.62
N ALA A 188 8.13 -12.30 8.93
CA ALA A 188 6.82 -12.62 9.50
C ALA A 188 6.59 -11.87 10.82
N GLU A 189 7.64 -11.73 11.64
CA GLU A 189 7.62 -10.97 12.90
C GLU A 189 7.33 -9.48 12.73
N ARG A 190 7.51 -8.94 11.52
CA ARG A 190 7.22 -7.55 11.15
C ARG A 190 6.16 -7.47 10.07
N ASP A 191 5.19 -8.38 10.14
CA ASP A 191 4.03 -8.41 9.25
C ASP A 191 4.41 -8.55 7.76
N TYR A 192 5.46 -9.34 7.49
CA TYR A 192 6.03 -9.61 6.18
C TYR A 192 6.49 -8.35 5.45
N THR A 193 6.91 -7.34 6.22
CA THR A 193 7.46 -6.09 5.69
C THR A 193 8.97 -6.10 5.75
N GLY A 194 9.59 -5.37 4.83
CA GLY A 194 11.04 -5.29 4.71
C GLY A 194 11.48 -4.00 4.06
N ILE A 195 12.69 -3.54 4.40
CA ILE A 195 13.30 -2.32 3.86
C ILE A 195 14.67 -2.67 3.29
N ALA A 196 14.93 -2.24 2.06
CA ALA A 196 16.28 -2.22 1.48
C ALA A 196 16.72 -0.77 1.29
N ARG A 197 18.00 -0.49 1.55
CA ARG A 197 18.56 0.85 1.46
C ARG A 197 19.74 0.89 0.52
N ILE A 198 19.78 1.93 -0.31
CA ILE A 198 20.92 2.24 -1.17
C ILE A 198 21.58 3.53 -0.70
N GLU A 199 22.90 3.58 -0.84
CA GLU A 199 23.76 4.70 -0.46
C GLU A 199 24.59 5.15 -1.67
N SER A 200 25.39 6.19 -1.50
CA SER A 200 26.35 6.69 -2.50
C SER A 200 25.73 7.09 -3.85
N LEU A 201 24.48 7.53 -3.83
CA LEU A 201 23.83 8.15 -4.99
C LEU A 201 24.38 9.57 -5.23
N GLU A 202 24.09 10.09 -6.42
CA GLU A 202 24.37 11.49 -6.76
C GLU A 202 23.24 12.40 -6.29
N PRO A 203 23.56 13.59 -5.74
CA PRO A 203 22.57 14.61 -5.43
C PRO A 203 21.76 15.05 -6.64
N ASP A 204 20.55 15.52 -6.36
CA ASP A 204 19.63 16.13 -7.32
C ASP A 204 19.39 15.31 -8.61
N THR A 205 19.39 13.99 -8.49
CA THR A 205 19.39 13.08 -9.63
C THR A 205 18.14 12.22 -9.65
N THR A 206 17.50 12.11 -10.82
CA THR A 206 16.40 11.16 -11.03
C THR A 206 16.97 9.77 -11.27
N TYR A 207 16.46 8.81 -10.51
CA TYR A 207 16.79 7.40 -10.62
C TYR A 207 15.53 6.59 -10.88
N TYR A 208 15.66 5.63 -11.79
CA TYR A 208 14.73 4.52 -11.95
C TYR A 208 15.17 3.37 -11.04
N TYR A 209 14.22 2.57 -10.59
CA TYR A 209 14.53 1.40 -9.78
C TYR A 209 13.61 0.23 -10.06
N ASP A 210 14.09 -0.96 -9.74
CA ASP A 210 13.30 -2.18 -9.75
C ASP A 210 13.61 -3.01 -8.52
N ILE A 211 12.61 -3.76 -8.07
CA ILE A 211 12.76 -4.70 -6.96
C ILE A 211 13.03 -6.06 -7.58
N VAL A 212 14.02 -6.76 -7.02
CA VAL A 212 14.41 -8.09 -7.47
C VAL A 212 14.18 -9.08 -6.35
N ILE A 213 13.32 -10.06 -6.64
CA ILE A 213 13.01 -11.21 -5.77
C ILE A 213 13.24 -12.46 -6.63
N ASP A 214 13.92 -13.46 -6.09
CA ASP A 214 14.27 -14.70 -6.84
C ASP A 214 14.94 -14.40 -8.21
N GLY A 215 15.81 -13.39 -8.24
CA GLY A 215 16.51 -12.96 -9.46
C GLY A 215 15.63 -12.32 -10.55
N LYS A 216 14.32 -12.13 -10.30
CA LYS A 216 13.36 -11.57 -11.26
C LYS A 216 13.01 -10.12 -10.91
N ARG A 217 13.03 -9.27 -11.92
CA ARG A 217 12.58 -7.87 -11.85
C ARG A 217 11.06 -7.80 -11.74
N ILE A 218 10.54 -7.15 -10.69
CA ILE A 218 9.10 -7.09 -10.43
C ILE A 218 8.39 -6.14 -11.38
N PHE A 219 8.96 -4.95 -11.64
CA PHE A 219 8.33 -3.94 -12.51
C PHE A 219 8.75 -4.07 -13.97
N SER A 220 9.94 -4.61 -14.22
CA SER A 220 10.48 -4.93 -15.54
C SER A 220 10.33 -3.77 -16.54
N GLU A 221 9.29 -3.80 -17.38
CA GLU A 221 9.05 -2.86 -18.47
C GLU A 221 8.74 -1.42 -18.01
N ASN A 222 8.19 -1.26 -16.79
CA ASN A 222 7.77 0.04 -16.28
C ASN A 222 8.33 0.31 -14.87
N PRO A 223 9.65 0.46 -14.72
CA PRO A 223 10.25 0.70 -13.41
C PRO A 223 9.82 2.05 -12.84
N PRO A 224 9.43 2.12 -11.56
CA PRO A 224 9.20 3.39 -10.89
C PRO A 224 10.48 4.24 -10.82
N GLN A 225 10.30 5.52 -10.53
CA GLN A 225 11.40 6.49 -10.41
C GLN A 225 11.25 7.35 -9.16
N PHE A 226 12.38 7.82 -8.62
CA PHE A 226 12.45 8.81 -7.54
C PHE A 226 13.57 9.81 -7.83
N ARG A 227 13.66 10.89 -7.05
CA ARG A 227 14.73 11.90 -7.17
C ARG A 227 15.43 12.06 -5.81
N THR A 228 16.76 11.94 -5.79
CA THR A 228 17.56 12.31 -4.62
C THR A 228 17.48 13.81 -4.37
N PHE A 229 17.65 14.23 -3.12
CA PHE A 229 17.56 15.64 -2.79
C PHE A 229 18.73 16.46 -3.35
N PRO A 230 18.57 17.78 -3.52
CA PRO A 230 19.71 18.66 -3.72
C PRO A 230 20.72 18.51 -2.59
N ALA A 231 22.00 18.74 -2.93
CA ALA A 231 23.12 18.55 -2.03
C ALA A 231 22.88 19.21 -0.66
N GLU A 232 23.05 18.43 0.41
CA GLU A 232 22.80 18.91 1.76
C GLU A 232 23.69 20.12 2.10
N GLY A 233 23.11 21.13 2.76
CA GLY A 233 23.81 22.35 3.17
C GLY A 233 24.05 23.36 2.05
N ARG A 234 23.52 23.12 0.84
CA ARG A 234 23.63 24.04 -0.30
C ARG A 234 22.25 24.61 -0.65
N PRO A 235 22.15 25.89 -1.04
CA PRO A 235 20.87 26.47 -1.46
C PRO A 235 20.37 25.82 -2.74
N ALA A 236 19.08 25.51 -2.79
CA ALA A 236 18.40 24.96 -3.97
C ALA A 236 16.92 25.36 -3.99
N LYS A 237 16.29 25.25 -5.16
CA LYS A 237 14.83 25.36 -5.31
C LYS A 237 14.25 23.96 -5.35
N PHE A 238 13.25 23.70 -4.52
CA PHE A 238 12.54 22.43 -4.47
C PHE A 238 11.08 22.65 -4.04
N GLU A 239 10.23 21.68 -4.35
CA GLU A 239 8.81 21.69 -3.99
C GLU A 239 8.50 20.44 -3.17
N ILE A 240 7.80 20.63 -2.06
CA ILE A 240 7.24 19.55 -1.25
C ILE A 240 5.72 19.66 -1.24
N ALA A 241 5.06 18.56 -0.92
CA ALA A 241 3.66 18.55 -0.52
C ALA A 241 3.54 18.01 0.91
N PHE A 242 2.49 18.38 1.61
CA PHE A 242 2.23 17.88 2.95
C PHE A 242 0.73 17.87 3.23
N GLY A 243 0.31 17.02 4.16
CA GLY A 243 -1.07 16.95 4.58
C GLY A 243 -1.31 15.90 5.65
N GLY A 244 -2.45 16.00 6.30
CA GLY A 244 -3.00 15.01 7.22
C GLY A 244 -4.49 14.84 6.98
N GLY A 245 -5.18 14.10 7.84
CA GLY A 245 -6.64 13.95 7.75
C GLY A 245 -7.10 13.09 6.56
N ALA A 246 -6.22 12.25 6.05
CA ALA A 246 -6.46 11.42 4.88
C ALA A 246 -7.26 10.15 5.25
N GLY A 247 -8.40 10.27 5.93
CA GLY A 247 -9.21 9.11 6.28
C GLY A 247 -9.78 8.43 5.04
N TYR A 248 -9.67 7.10 4.97
CA TYR A 248 -10.03 6.30 3.80
C TYR A 248 -11.44 6.61 3.31
N ASN A 249 -11.53 7.01 2.04
CA ASN A 249 -12.79 7.14 1.34
C ASN A 249 -12.55 6.80 -0.14
N PRO A 250 -13.01 5.63 -0.62
CA PRO A 250 -12.65 5.12 -1.94
C PRO A 250 -13.01 6.09 -3.09
N GLN A 251 -14.00 6.95 -2.90
CA GLN A 251 -14.42 7.94 -3.91
C GLN A 251 -13.41 9.07 -4.09
N TYR A 252 -12.55 9.31 -3.11
CA TYR A 252 -11.60 10.44 -3.08
C TYR A 252 -10.14 10.01 -3.15
N GLU A 253 -9.85 8.71 -3.25
CA GLU A 253 -8.49 8.18 -3.37
C GLU A 253 -7.74 8.70 -4.62
N ARG A 254 -8.46 9.24 -5.63
CA ARG A 254 -7.87 9.96 -6.77
C ARG A 254 -6.94 11.12 -6.37
N MET A 255 -7.08 11.65 -5.15
CA MET A 255 -6.21 12.72 -4.64
C MET A 255 -4.73 12.33 -4.66
N TRP A 256 -4.39 11.05 -4.46
CA TRP A 256 -3.00 10.59 -4.51
C TRP A 256 -2.39 10.75 -5.90
N ASP A 257 -3.16 10.46 -6.95
CA ASP A 257 -2.73 10.71 -8.33
C ASP A 257 -2.64 12.21 -8.64
N THR A 258 -3.54 13.03 -8.08
CA THR A 258 -3.45 14.49 -8.19
C THR A 258 -2.14 15.01 -7.58
N ILE A 259 -1.83 14.63 -6.33
CA ILE A 259 -0.60 15.02 -5.65
C ILE A 259 0.63 14.51 -6.44
N ARG A 260 0.60 13.24 -6.87
CA ARG A 260 1.66 12.66 -7.71
C ARG A 260 1.89 13.47 -8.99
N GLY A 261 0.84 13.99 -9.61
CA GLY A 261 0.90 14.83 -10.82
C GLY A 261 1.68 16.14 -10.63
N HIS A 262 1.71 16.67 -9.40
CA HIS A 262 2.54 17.84 -9.06
C HIS A 262 4.03 17.50 -8.92
N ARG A 263 4.40 16.21 -8.88
CA ARG A 263 5.79 15.73 -8.75
C ARG A 263 6.57 16.37 -7.58
N PRO A 264 6.01 16.43 -6.36
CA PRO A 264 6.76 16.94 -5.22
C PRO A 264 7.99 16.06 -4.95
N ILE A 265 9.11 16.65 -4.53
CA ILE A 265 10.32 15.88 -4.21
C ILE A 265 10.15 15.03 -2.95
N ALA A 266 9.28 15.47 -2.04
CA ALA A 266 8.88 14.75 -0.84
C ALA A 266 7.42 15.04 -0.48
N PHE A 267 6.77 14.08 0.17
CA PHE A 267 5.48 14.25 0.82
C PHE A 267 5.56 14.00 2.31
N LEU A 268 5.06 14.96 3.10
CA LEU A 268 5.03 14.87 4.56
C LEU A 268 3.62 14.52 5.03
N PHE A 269 3.43 13.29 5.47
CA PHE A 269 2.24 12.87 6.20
C PHE A 269 2.30 13.44 7.62
N LEU A 270 1.36 14.30 7.95
CA LEU A 270 1.30 15.02 9.23
C LEU A 270 0.32 14.38 10.22
N GLY A 271 -0.05 13.12 9.99
CA GLY A 271 -0.93 12.35 10.85
C GLY A 271 -2.38 12.29 10.38
N ASP A 272 -3.21 11.56 11.13
CA ASP A 272 -4.54 11.13 10.72
C ASP A 272 -4.51 10.42 9.36
N ASN A 273 -3.55 9.52 9.20
CA ASN A 273 -3.21 8.90 7.93
C ASN A 273 -4.19 7.78 7.53
N VAL A 274 -4.70 7.02 8.52
CA VAL A 274 -5.55 5.86 8.25
C VAL A 274 -6.81 5.76 9.12
N TYR A 275 -6.96 6.58 10.16
CA TYR A 275 -8.13 6.66 11.05
C TYR A 275 -8.53 5.32 11.69
N ILE A 276 -7.80 4.95 12.74
CA ILE A 276 -7.92 3.69 13.46
C ILE A 276 -8.86 3.82 14.66
N ASP A 277 -8.58 4.72 15.61
CA ASP A 277 -9.33 4.85 16.88
C ASP A 277 -9.48 3.55 17.70
N GLN A 278 -8.58 2.59 17.51
CA GLN A 278 -8.60 1.29 18.19
C GLN A 278 -7.17 0.89 18.59
N PRO A 279 -6.53 1.64 19.52
CA PRO A 279 -5.13 1.40 19.88
C PRO A 279 -4.90 0.02 20.53
N GLU A 280 -5.94 -0.56 21.13
CA GLU A 280 -5.91 -1.87 21.79
C GLU A 280 -6.21 -3.04 20.86
N VAL A 281 -6.60 -2.78 19.60
CA VAL A 281 -6.99 -3.82 18.64
C VAL A 281 -6.04 -3.81 17.43
N PRO A 282 -4.92 -4.55 17.46
CA PRO A 282 -3.97 -4.61 16.36
C PRO A 282 -4.58 -5.01 15.02
N GLN A 283 -5.63 -5.84 15.03
CA GLN A 283 -6.34 -6.28 13.83
C GLN A 283 -7.10 -5.13 13.16
N ALA A 284 -7.66 -4.21 13.93
CA ALA A 284 -8.30 -3.00 13.43
C ALA A 284 -7.26 -2.02 12.84
N GLN A 285 -6.10 -1.90 13.50
CA GLN A 285 -4.97 -1.12 12.98
C GLN A 285 -4.46 -1.65 11.64
N ARG A 286 -4.15 -2.95 11.59
CA ARG A 286 -3.73 -3.68 10.38
C ARG A 286 -4.74 -3.52 9.24
N TYR A 287 -6.03 -3.70 9.53
CA TYR A 287 -7.11 -3.48 8.56
C TYR A 287 -7.02 -2.09 7.90
N CYS A 288 -6.86 -1.02 8.68
CA CYS A 288 -6.77 0.34 8.16
C CYS A 288 -5.53 0.55 7.27
N TYR A 289 -4.37 0.04 7.68
CA TYR A 289 -3.14 0.10 6.86
C TYR A 289 -3.26 -0.72 5.58
N TYR A 290 -3.77 -1.95 5.64
CA TYR A 290 -3.93 -2.80 4.46
C TYR A 290 -4.90 -2.18 3.45
N ARG A 291 -5.98 -1.60 3.95
CA ARG A 291 -6.95 -0.87 3.12
C ARG A 291 -6.30 0.29 2.36
N ARG A 292 -5.45 1.09 3.03
CA ARG A 292 -4.67 2.16 2.42
C ARG A 292 -3.65 1.64 1.41
N GLN A 293 -2.82 0.69 1.81
CA GLN A 293 -1.67 0.21 1.05
C GLN A 293 -2.04 -0.62 -0.17
N THR A 294 -3.25 -1.19 -0.20
CA THR A 294 -3.81 -1.87 -1.36
C THR A 294 -4.29 -0.89 -2.45
N ARG A 295 -4.50 0.40 -2.15
CA ARG A 295 -5.05 1.35 -3.14
C ARG A 295 -4.08 1.60 -4.30
N PRO A 296 -4.50 1.36 -5.57
CA PRO A 296 -3.63 1.59 -6.72
C PRO A 296 -3.11 3.04 -6.81
N GLU A 297 -3.95 4.01 -6.48
CA GLU A 297 -3.61 5.43 -6.48
C GLU A 297 -2.50 5.72 -5.46
N TYR A 298 -2.65 5.17 -4.24
CA TYR A 298 -1.66 5.29 -3.18
C TYR A 298 -0.34 4.59 -3.54
N ARG A 299 -0.40 3.35 -4.07
CA ARG A 299 0.79 2.59 -4.49
C ARG A 299 1.59 3.33 -5.57
N ARG A 300 0.91 3.89 -6.58
CA ARG A 300 1.58 4.71 -7.60
C ARG A 300 2.24 5.95 -7.00
N PHE A 301 1.57 6.59 -6.04
CA PHE A 301 2.08 7.77 -5.37
C PHE A 301 3.33 7.47 -4.51
N THR A 302 3.26 6.45 -3.66
CA THR A 302 4.37 6.08 -2.77
C THR A 302 5.53 5.43 -3.48
N ALA A 303 5.33 4.87 -4.68
CA ALA A 303 6.41 4.32 -5.49
C ALA A 303 7.29 5.42 -6.14
N SER A 304 6.82 6.67 -6.22
CA SER A 304 7.55 7.72 -6.94
C SER A 304 7.79 9.01 -6.17
N THR A 305 7.33 9.09 -4.93
CA THR A 305 7.43 10.29 -4.09
C THR A 305 8.10 9.91 -2.79
N SER A 306 9.10 10.67 -2.35
CA SER A 306 9.78 10.40 -1.08
C SER A 306 8.84 10.63 0.10
N ILE A 307 8.48 9.57 0.81
CA ILE A 307 7.50 9.60 1.90
C ILE A 307 8.18 9.78 3.27
N PHE A 308 7.63 10.70 4.06
CA PHE A 308 7.96 10.89 5.48
C PHE A 308 6.65 10.99 6.26
N ALA A 309 6.52 10.25 7.36
CA ALA A 309 5.25 10.18 8.09
C ALA A 309 5.41 10.30 9.60
N ILE A 310 4.57 11.14 10.20
CA ILE A 310 4.24 11.10 11.63
C ILE A 310 2.78 10.67 11.79
N TRP A 311 2.42 10.24 13.00
CA TRP A 311 1.03 10.01 13.36
C TRP A 311 0.36 11.27 13.91
N ASP A 312 -0.97 11.23 13.98
CA ASP A 312 -1.74 12.05 14.93
C ASP A 312 -2.66 11.15 15.78
N ASP A 313 -3.65 11.70 16.49
CA ASP A 313 -4.46 10.95 17.45
C ASP A 313 -5.25 9.81 16.82
N HIS A 314 -5.79 9.97 15.61
CA HIS A 314 -6.56 8.88 15.00
C HIS A 314 -5.69 7.72 14.51
N ASP A 315 -4.37 7.88 14.42
CA ASP A 315 -3.44 6.78 14.14
C ASP A 315 -2.86 6.17 15.43
N PHE A 316 -2.62 7.00 16.45
CA PHE A 316 -1.94 6.59 17.68
C PHE A 316 -2.89 6.13 18.80
N CYS A 317 -4.04 6.78 18.93
CA CYS A 317 -4.98 6.58 20.03
C CYS A 317 -6.43 6.80 19.56
N THR A 318 -7.20 7.68 20.22
CA THR A 318 -8.57 8.05 19.84
C THR A 318 -8.70 9.57 19.78
N ASN A 319 -9.79 10.06 19.16
CA ASN A 319 -10.09 11.48 19.00
C ASN A 319 -9.70 12.37 20.20
N ASP A 320 -8.87 13.38 19.94
CA ASP A 320 -8.37 14.36 20.91
C ASP A 320 -7.68 13.74 22.14
N ARG A 321 -7.05 12.57 22.00
CA ARG A 321 -6.28 11.89 23.07
C ARG A 321 -4.77 11.86 22.80
N TRP A 322 -4.04 11.41 23.81
CA TRP A 322 -2.59 11.22 23.80
C TRP A 322 -2.18 10.11 24.78
N GLY A 323 -0.90 9.73 24.74
CA GLY A 323 -0.36 8.57 25.48
C GLY A 323 0.19 8.87 26.86
N GLY A 324 0.23 10.13 27.30
CA GLY A 324 0.77 10.50 28.61
C GLY A 324 2.31 10.38 28.71
N PRO A 325 2.91 10.82 29.84
CA PRO A 325 4.36 10.88 30.00
C PRO A 325 5.03 9.52 30.27
N ASN A 326 4.26 8.48 30.59
CA ASN A 326 4.81 7.17 30.95
C ASN A 326 5.12 6.35 29.69
N ARG A 327 6.32 5.75 29.59
CA ARG A 327 6.73 5.02 28.37
C ARG A 327 5.76 3.91 27.96
N ASN A 328 5.32 3.11 28.94
CA ASN A 328 4.59 1.85 28.72
C ASN A 328 3.13 1.91 29.18
N ASP A 329 2.67 3.09 29.59
CA ASP A 329 1.34 3.30 30.12
C ASP A 329 0.68 4.43 29.33
N PRO A 330 -0.45 4.16 28.65
CA PRO A 330 -1.15 2.87 28.56
C PRO A 330 -0.39 1.75 27.82
N PRO A 331 -0.73 0.47 28.05
CA PRO A 331 0.03 -0.69 27.55
C PRO A 331 0.07 -0.82 26.03
N TRP A 332 -0.87 -0.18 25.32
CA TRP A 332 -0.95 -0.22 23.86
C TRP A 332 0.08 0.67 23.15
N LYS A 333 0.78 1.58 23.84
CA LYS A 333 1.71 2.55 23.21
C LYS A 333 2.82 1.88 22.41
N ILE A 334 3.47 0.86 22.99
CA ILE A 334 4.55 0.11 22.33
C ILE A 334 4.02 -0.74 21.17
N PRO A 335 2.93 -1.51 21.33
CA PRO A 335 2.29 -2.19 20.20
C PRO A 335 1.95 -1.27 19.02
N VAL A 336 1.31 -0.11 19.27
CA VAL A 336 0.98 0.87 18.23
C VAL A 336 2.25 1.41 17.55
N TRP A 337 3.30 1.71 18.33
CA TRP A 337 4.58 2.17 17.78
C TRP A 337 5.22 1.13 16.86
N LYS A 338 5.26 -0.15 17.26
CA LYS A 338 5.78 -1.23 16.42
C LYS A 338 4.97 -1.39 15.13
N LEU A 339 3.64 -1.34 15.22
CA LEU A 339 2.78 -1.43 14.05
C LEU A 339 2.96 -0.23 13.12
N PHE A 340 3.17 0.97 13.65
CA PHE A 340 3.54 2.13 12.84
C PHE A 340 4.88 1.90 12.10
N GLN A 341 5.89 1.32 12.76
CA GLN A 341 7.18 0.98 12.14
C GLN A 341 7.05 -0.01 10.98
N GLU A 342 6.13 -0.97 11.09
CA GLU A 342 5.86 -1.95 10.04
C GLU A 342 5.33 -1.29 8.76
N ASN A 343 4.72 -0.10 8.84
CA ASN A 343 3.92 0.46 7.74
C ASN A 343 4.49 1.74 7.10
N TRP A 344 5.66 2.20 7.55
CA TRP A 344 6.33 3.40 7.01
C TRP A 344 7.82 3.15 6.75
N VAL A 345 8.43 4.01 5.92
CA VAL A 345 9.84 3.94 5.51
C VAL A 345 10.63 5.13 6.08
N ASN A 346 10.38 5.47 7.35
CA ASN A 346 10.94 6.66 7.96
C ASN A 346 12.45 6.54 8.26
N PRO A 347 13.17 7.69 8.38
CA PRO A 347 14.58 7.71 8.80
C PRO A 347 14.80 7.19 10.22
N ALA A 348 13.85 7.45 11.11
CA ALA A 348 13.87 7.02 12.49
C ALA A 348 12.44 6.95 13.04
N TYR A 349 12.33 6.36 14.23
CA TYR A 349 11.09 6.19 14.96
C TYR A 349 11.31 6.62 16.41
N GLY A 350 11.49 7.93 16.59
CA GLY A 350 11.96 8.51 17.83
C GLY A 350 13.41 8.14 18.14
N GLY A 351 13.75 8.02 19.43
CA GLY A 351 15.05 7.55 19.91
C GLY A 351 15.11 6.02 20.06
N GLY A 352 14.39 5.27 19.22
CA GLY A 352 14.33 3.81 19.24
C GLY A 352 13.62 3.25 20.48
N GLU A 353 13.88 2.00 20.84
CA GLU A 353 13.14 1.32 21.92
C GLU A 353 13.23 2.03 23.29
N LYS A 354 14.31 2.77 23.55
CA LYS A 354 14.48 3.54 24.79
C LYS A 354 13.57 4.77 24.82
N HIS A 355 13.38 5.42 23.68
CA HIS A 355 12.54 6.61 23.52
C HIS A 355 11.64 6.46 22.29
N PRO A 356 10.63 5.56 22.35
CA PRO A 356 9.71 5.32 21.25
C PRO A 356 8.91 6.57 20.88
N GLY A 357 8.57 6.66 19.60
CA GLY A 357 7.71 7.69 19.01
C GLY A 357 7.86 7.75 17.51
N CYS A 358 7.28 8.76 16.87
CA CYS A 358 7.37 8.95 15.42
C CYS A 358 8.24 10.14 15.00
N TRP A 359 8.86 10.88 15.92
CA TRP A 359 9.67 12.04 15.57
C TRP A 359 10.98 11.65 14.88
N PHE A 360 11.44 12.51 13.98
CA PHE A 360 12.74 12.43 13.31
C PHE A 360 13.05 13.76 12.63
N THR A 361 14.26 13.88 12.09
CA THR A 361 14.69 15.06 11.34
C THR A 361 15.36 14.63 10.04
N PHE A 362 15.24 15.43 8.99
CA PHE A 362 15.96 15.25 7.74
C PHE A 362 16.22 16.60 7.08
N ARG A 363 17.07 16.63 6.06
CA ARG A 363 17.43 17.85 5.34
C ARG A 363 17.12 17.71 3.86
N ILE A 364 16.70 18.82 3.25
CA ILE A 364 16.67 19.00 1.80
C ILE A 364 17.45 20.26 1.55
N ALA A 365 18.53 20.18 0.77
CA ALA A 365 19.35 21.36 0.49
C ALA A 365 19.86 21.99 1.82
N ASP A 366 19.76 23.30 1.95
CA ASP A 366 20.07 24.06 3.16
C ASP A 366 18.94 24.13 4.20
N VAL A 367 17.80 23.45 3.97
CA VAL A 367 16.61 23.48 4.84
C VAL A 367 16.54 22.25 5.74
N GLN A 368 16.35 22.47 7.05
CA GLN A 368 16.10 21.42 8.05
C GLN A 368 14.60 21.21 8.23
N PHE A 369 14.17 19.95 8.14
CA PHE A 369 12.83 19.51 8.54
C PHE A 369 12.90 18.82 9.90
N ILE A 370 11.97 19.19 10.79
CA ILE A 370 11.83 18.63 12.13
C ILE A 370 10.41 18.09 12.24
N MET A 371 10.27 16.77 12.16
CA MET A 371 8.99 16.07 12.24
C MET A 371 8.76 15.71 13.72
N LEU A 372 7.71 16.26 14.31
CA LEU A 372 7.44 16.14 15.75
C LEU A 372 6.46 15.02 16.06
N ASP A 373 6.53 14.51 17.29
CA ASP A 373 5.53 13.59 17.84
C ASP A 373 4.66 14.34 18.86
N GLY A 374 3.41 14.61 18.48
CA GLY A 374 2.46 15.34 19.31
C GLY A 374 1.60 14.46 20.22
N ARG A 375 1.87 13.16 20.32
CA ARG A 375 0.95 12.20 20.94
C ARG A 375 1.59 11.26 21.95
N TYR A 376 2.78 10.71 21.71
CA TYR A 376 3.32 9.65 22.56
C TYR A 376 3.61 10.11 23.98
N TRP A 377 4.33 11.23 24.13
CA TRP A 377 4.83 11.73 25.42
C TRP A 377 4.10 12.97 25.92
N ARG A 378 3.06 13.40 25.22
CA ARG A 378 2.27 14.59 25.59
C ARG A 378 1.65 14.38 26.97
N THR A 379 1.66 15.43 27.77
CA THR A 379 1.11 15.46 29.14
C THR A 379 -0.24 16.14 29.16
#